data_AF-A0AAE1AKQ3-F1
#
_entry.id   AF-A0AAE1AKQ3-F1
#
_cell.length_a   1.000
_cell.length_b   1.000
_cell.length_c   1.000
_cell.angle_alpha   90.00
_cell.angle_beta   90.00
_cell.angle_gamma   90.00
#
_symmetry.space_group_name_H-M   'P 1'
#
loop_
_entity.id
_entity.type
_entity.pdbx_description
1 polymer ?
#
loop_
_entity_poly.entity_id
_entity_poly.type
_entity_poly.pdbx_seq_one_letter_code
_entity_poly.pdbx_strand_id
1 'polypeptide(L)'
;MKPTDVSFKGDVEAAPNQLKTPLEFFREMVTDSLIEHVAEQTNIYYTQKTGNPLATTKVEIDLLIGLDLRMGLIQCYAVRALLGQRYENCRNC
;
A
#
# COMPACT_ATOMS: atom_id res chain seq x y z
N MET A 1 -36.33 -2.00 -2.36
CA MET A 1 -35.60 -2.00 -1.06
C MET A 1 -35.83 -0.62 -0.45
N LYS A 2 -36.58 -0.51 0.66
CA LYS A 2 -36.79 0.79 1.32
C LYS A 2 -35.50 1.16 2.07
N PRO A 3 -35.02 2.42 2.00
CA PRO A 3 -33.89 2.84 2.81
C PRO A 3 -34.29 2.76 4.29
N THR A 4 -33.46 2.10 5.09
CA THR A 4 -33.71 1.96 6.52
C THR A 4 -33.42 3.30 7.20
N ASP A 5 -34.43 3.87 7.84
CA ASP A 5 -34.37 5.17 8.54
C ASP A 5 -33.69 5.03 9.91
N VAL A 6 -32.44 4.56 9.91
CA VAL A 6 -31.63 4.43 11.13
C VAL A 6 -30.65 5.59 11.21
N SER A 7 -31.07 6.64 11.90
CA SER A 7 -30.19 7.74 12.30
C SER A 7 -29.06 7.20 13.17
N PHE A 8 -27.81 7.47 12.79
CA PHE A 8 -26.61 7.11 13.54
C PHE A 8 -26.73 7.65 14.97
N LYS A 9 -26.77 6.73 15.96
CA LYS A 9 -26.92 7.06 17.39
C LYS A 9 -25.59 7.19 18.13
N GLY A 10 -24.47 7.06 17.43
CA GLY A 10 -23.14 7.22 18.03
C GLY A 10 -22.83 8.69 18.25
N ASP A 11 -22.03 8.99 19.27
CA ASP A 11 -21.44 10.31 19.40
C ASP A 11 -20.62 10.61 18.13
N VAL A 12 -20.97 11.71 17.46
CA VAL A 12 -20.18 12.19 16.33
C VAL A 12 -18.97 12.87 16.93
N GLU A 13 -17.83 12.19 16.86
CA GLU A 13 -16.52 12.76 17.15
C GLU A 13 -16.45 14.15 16.49
N ALA A 14 -16.20 15.18 17.30
CA ALA A 14 -16.10 16.55 16.80
C ALA A 14 -15.03 16.60 15.72
N ALA A 15 -15.32 17.30 14.62
CA ALA A 15 -14.37 17.44 13.53
C ALA A 15 -13.03 17.93 14.09
N PRO A 16 -11.89 17.30 13.72
CA PRO A 16 -10.60 17.68 14.26
C PRO A 16 -10.34 19.16 13.98
N ASN A 17 -9.88 19.89 15.01
CA ASN A 17 -9.64 21.34 14.95
C ASN A 17 -8.58 21.74 13.90
N GLN A 18 -7.75 20.79 13.44
CA GLN A 18 -6.78 20.97 12.38
C GLN A 18 -7.01 19.94 11.26
N LEU A 19 -7.18 20.47 10.05
CA LEU A 19 -7.18 19.70 8.81
C LEU A 19 -5.75 19.23 8.51
N LYS A 20 -5.52 17.93 8.61
CA LYS A 20 -4.27 17.30 8.17
C LYS A 20 -4.23 17.23 6.65
N THR A 21 -3.03 17.30 6.10
CA THR A 21 -2.79 17.04 4.68
C THR A 21 -3.07 15.55 4.37
N PRO A 22 -3.40 15.20 3.11
CA PRO A 22 -3.59 13.81 2.72
C PRO A 22 -2.40 12.90 3.06
N LEU A 23 -1.18 13.43 2.98
CA LEU A 23 0.03 12.70 3.34
C LEU A 23 0.12 12.42 4.85
N GLU A 24 -0.25 13.38 5.69
CA GLU A 24 -0.27 13.20 7.15
C GLU A 24 -1.30 12.15 7.57
N PHE A 25 -2.51 12.19 6.99
CA PHE A 25 -3.51 11.13 7.21
C PHE A 25 -3.00 9.76 6.78
N PHE A 26 -2.33 9.67 5.63
CA PHE A 26 -1.75 8.42 5.17
C PHE A 26 -0.69 7.89 6.14
N ARG A 27 0.20 8.76 6.65
CA ARG A 27 1.28 8.38 7.56
C ARG A 27 0.83 7.96 8.95
N GLU A 28 -0.38 8.33 9.37
CA GLU A 28 -0.97 7.82 10.61
C GLU A 28 -1.35 6.34 10.52
N MET A 29 -1.68 5.88 9.32
CA MET A 29 -2.00 4.47 9.06
C MET A 29 -0.77 3.68 8.60
N VAL A 30 0.05 4.28 7.75
CA VAL A 30 1.24 3.68 7.15
C VAL A 30 2.46 4.40 7.71
N THR A 31 2.93 3.92 8.86
CA THR A 31 4.08 4.50 9.55
C THR A 31 5.39 4.15 8.86
N ASP A 32 6.40 5.01 9.03
CA ASP A 32 7.76 4.73 8.51
C ASP A 32 8.31 3.39 9.05
N SER A 33 7.99 3.04 10.30
CA SER A 33 8.37 1.76 10.89
C SER A 33 7.72 0.55 10.23
N LEU A 34 6.46 0.68 9.78
CA LEU A 34 5.78 -0.37 9.03
C LEU A 34 6.48 -0.62 7.69
N ILE A 35 6.81 0.46 6.98
CA ILE A 35 7.49 0.40 5.68
C ILE A 35 8.89 -0.22 5.82
N GLU A 36 9.64 0.17 6.86
CA GLU A 36 10.94 -0.43 7.17
C GLU A 36 10.82 -1.92 7.46
N HIS A 37 9.82 -2.32 8.25
CA HIS A 37 9.58 -3.73 8.55
C HIS A 37 9.21 -4.53 7.29
N VAL A 38 8.40 -3.97 6.40
CA VAL A 38 8.06 -4.59 5.12
C VAL A 38 9.30 -4.78 4.25
N ALA A 39 10.19 -3.78 4.18
CA ALA A 39 11.45 -3.88 3.43
C ALA A 39 12.34 -5.01 4.00
N GLU A 40 12.49 -5.08 5.31
CA GLU A 40 13.25 -6.13 6.00
C GLU A 40 12.69 -7.53 5.70
N GLN A 41 11.39 -7.74 5.92
CA GLN A 41 10.76 -9.05 5.68
C GLN A 41 10.80 -9.45 4.21
N THR A 42 10.67 -8.50 3.29
CA THR A 42 10.77 -8.74 1.84
C THR A 42 12.17 -9.24 1.47
N ASN A 43 13.22 -8.61 2.03
CA ASN A 43 14.60 -9.02 1.82
C ASN A 43 14.88 -10.42 2.40
N ILE A 44 14.39 -10.71 3.60
CA ILE A 44 14.53 -12.03 4.24
C ILE A 44 13.87 -13.10 3.37
N TYR A 45 12.60 -12.89 3.00
CA TYR A 45 11.84 -13.83 2.18
C TYR A 45 12.53 -14.11 0.83
N TYR A 46 12.98 -13.06 0.14
CA TYR A 46 13.61 -13.21 -1.15
C TYR A 46 14.93 -13.98 -1.06
N THR A 47 15.74 -13.68 -0.03
CA THR A 47 17.00 -14.38 0.22
C THR A 47 16.76 -15.85 0.54
N GLN A 48 15.76 -16.16 1.36
CA GLN A 48 15.36 -17.54 1.66
C GLN A 48 14.92 -18.32 0.43
N LYS A 49 14.26 -17.66 -0.53
CA LYS A 49 13.71 -18.31 -1.72
C LYS A 49 14.73 -18.49 -2.84
N THR A 50 15.62 -17.53 -3.04
CA THR A 50 16.52 -17.48 -4.22
C THR A 50 17.99 -17.72 -3.88
N GLY A 51 18.36 -17.65 -2.59
CA GLY A 51 19.75 -17.66 -2.13
C GLY A 51 20.52 -16.36 -2.38
N ASN A 52 19.92 -15.39 -3.08
CA ASN A 52 20.54 -14.11 -3.42
C ASN A 52 19.88 -12.95 -2.64
N PRO A 53 20.64 -11.90 -2.28
CA PRO A 53 20.07 -10.74 -1.62
C PRO A 53 19.29 -9.87 -2.62
N LEU A 54 18.07 -9.46 -2.26
CA LEU A 54 17.30 -8.46 -3.01
C LEU A 54 17.79 -7.03 -2.72
N ALA A 55 18.20 -6.78 -1.47
CA ALA A 55 18.66 -5.48 -0.97
C ALA A 55 17.68 -4.32 -1.20
N THR A 56 16.38 -4.58 -1.07
CA THR A 56 15.35 -3.55 -1.20
C THR A 56 15.41 -2.56 -0.04
N THR A 57 15.07 -1.30 -0.34
CA THR A 57 15.08 -0.20 0.62
C THR A 57 13.67 0.29 0.94
N LYS A 58 13.50 1.00 2.06
CA LYS A 58 12.22 1.62 2.41
C LYS A 58 11.68 2.56 1.32
N VAL A 59 12.59 3.25 0.62
CA VAL A 59 12.23 4.19 -0.46
C VAL A 59 11.59 3.46 -1.63
N GLU A 60 12.10 2.27 -1.98
CA GLU A 60 11.51 1.46 -3.05
C GLU A 60 10.13 0.94 -2.68
N ILE A 61 9.93 0.54 -1.42
CA ILE A 61 8.62 0.12 -0.91
C ILE A 61 7.63 1.30 -0.89
N ASP A 62 8.05 2.48 -0.47
CA ASP A 62 7.23 3.70 -0.52
C ASP A 62 6.81 4.05 -1.96
N LEU A 63 7.75 3.98 -2.90
CA LEU A 63 7.47 4.22 -4.32
C LEU A 63 6.49 3.18 -4.89
N LEU A 64 6.63 1.91 -4.49
CA LEU A 64 5.73 0.84 -4.91
C LEU A 64 4.29 1.11 -4.42
N ILE A 65 4.13 1.46 -3.13
CA ILE A 65 2.82 1.78 -2.56
C ILE A 65 2.22 3.02 -3.24
N GLY A 66 3.01 4.07 -3.44
CA GLY A 66 2.57 5.27 -4.15
C GLY A 66 2.14 4.99 -5.59
N LEU A 67 2.84 4.10 -6.28
CA LEU A 67 2.47 3.65 -7.62
C LEU A 67 1.14 2.89 -7.61
N ASP A 68 0.96 1.95 -6.67
CA ASP A 68 -0.28 1.18 -6.53
C ASP A 68 -1.48 2.07 -6.20
N LEU A 69 -1.32 3.06 -5.32
CA LEU A 69 -2.36 4.05 -5.03
C LEU A 69 -2.74 4.86 -6.28
N ARG A 70 -1.74 5.31 -7.05
CA ARG A 70 -1.98 6.04 -8.30
C ARG A 70 -2.70 5.19 -9.34
N MET A 71 -2.34 3.91 -9.45
CA MET A 71 -3.00 2.94 -10.33
C MET A 71 -4.40 2.53 -9.84
N GLY A 72 -4.69 2.65 -8.55
CA GLY A 72 -6.04 2.48 -8.02
C GLY A 72 -6.97 3.66 -8.34
N LEU A 73 -6.42 4.87 -8.38
CA LEU A 73 -7.16 6.09 -8.69
C LEU A 73 -7.42 6.27 -10.19
N ILE A 74 -6.38 6.13 -11.00
CA ILE A 74 -6.48 6.12 -12.45
C ILE A 74 -6.62 4.65 -12.81
N GLN A 75 -7.76 4.20 -13.33
CA GLN A 75 -8.06 2.81 -13.74
C GLN A 75 -7.13 2.28 -14.86
N CYS A 76 -5.82 2.38 -14.67
CA CYS A 76 -4.76 1.93 -15.54
C CYS A 76 -4.46 0.47 -15.23
N TYR A 77 -5.45 -0.40 -15.48
CA TYR A 77 -5.29 -1.86 -15.39
C TYR A 77 -4.17 -2.40 -16.30
N ALA A 78 -3.83 -1.66 -17.37
CA ALA A 78 -2.75 -2.03 -18.30
C ALA A 78 -1.37 -2.09 -17.63
N VAL A 79 -1.06 -1.20 -16.67
CA VAL A 79 0.24 -1.20 -15.99
C VAL A 79 0.33 -2.37 -15.00
N ARG A 80 -0.77 -2.68 -14.28
CA ARG A 80 -0.86 -3.87 -13.42
C ARG A 80 -0.73 -5.17 -14.21
N ALA A 81 -1.31 -5.24 -15.41
CA ALA A 81 -1.17 -6.40 -16.30
C ALA A 81 0.27 -6.57 -16.82
N LEU A 82 0.94 -5.48 -17.22
CA LEU A 82 2.33 -5.52 -17.68
C LEU A 82 3.32 -5.87 -16.56
N LEU A 83 3.15 -5.30 -15.38
CA LEU A 83 3.96 -5.67 -14.20
C LEU A 83 3.65 -7.11 -13.76
N GLY A 84 2.38 -7.52 -13.76
CA GLY A 84 1.95 -8.88 -13.43
C GLY A 84 2.50 -9.95 -14.38
N GLN A 85 2.47 -9.73 -15.69
CA GLN A 85 3.04 -10.64 -16.68
C GLN A 85 4.56 -10.79 -16.52
N ARG A 86 5.26 -9.71 -16.14
CA ARG A 86 6.71 -9.79 -15.86
C ARG A 86 7.01 -10.64 -14.62
N TYR A 87 6.17 -10.57 -13.59
CA TYR A 87 6.28 -11.41 -12.39
C TYR A 87 5.97 -12.90 -12.65
N GLU A 88 5.06 -13.22 -13.57
CA GLU A 88 4.80 -14.62 -13.98
C GLU A 88 5.94 -15.21 -14.80
N ASN A 89 6.54 -14.41 -15.70
CA ASN A 89 7.68 -14.85 -16.51
C ASN A 89 8.92 -15.14 -15.66
N CYS A 90 9.19 -14.37 -14.61
CA CYS A 90 10.28 -14.66 -13.65
C CYS A 90 9.99 -15.85 -12.71
N ARG A 91 8.74 -16.30 -12.58
CA ARG A 91 8.37 -17.45 -11.74
C ARG A 91 8.60 -18.80 -12.43
N ASN A 92 8.74 -18.78 -13.76
CA ASN A 92 8.95 -19.95 -14.62
C ASN A 92 10.40 -20.02 -15.16
N CYS A 93 11.36 -19.35 -14.53
CA CYS A 93 12.79 -19.40 -14.85
C CYS A 93 13.58 -20.02 -13.70
#